data_AF-A0A2S8I1C4-F1
#
_entry.id   AF-A0A2S8I1C4-F1
#
_cell.length_a   1.000
_cell.length_b   1.000
_cell.length_c   1.000
_cell.angle_alpha   90.00
_cell.angle_beta   90.00
_cell.angle_gamma   90.00
#
_symmetry.space_group_name_H-M   'P 1'
#
loop_
_entity.id
_entity.type
_entity.pdbx_description
1 polymer ?
#
loop_
_entity_poly.entity_id
_entity_poly.type
_entity_poly.pdbx_seq_one_letter_code
_entity_poly.pdbx_strand_id
1 'polypeptide(L)'
;MFRTVGDQPSLFESVLPQELLRLPAELERVDALLDDPAFFAPFVPYFDPRIGRPSTPMETYLRLMFLKFRYRLGYESLCREVSDSITWRRFCRIPLDGSVPHPTTLMKLTTRCGGAAVDGLNEALLAKATEAKVLRTTKLRADTTVVPSNVSYPTDSGLLAKAIRRIAATGKRIQAAGGATRTTVRDRSRAAGKRAHAIGFKLRSRSAAGRDEALAAVRRTTGELADLAETAATDAERLLTNAKHALRRARAKATARKETGEHDGAAGRRRGRLARAIDDLEGLVTATRQITAQTRQRLAGQTPDGATRRVSLHDPDARPIAKGRLGKPIEFGHKAQLVEGDDGVIVDHNVERGNPADAPQLAPAVDRVRTRAGSPPRTVTADRGYGEKAVEDDLRDLGVRNV
;
A
#
# COMPACT_ATOMS: atom_id res chain seq x y z
N MET A 1 23.22 -4.30 7.32
CA MET A 1 23.40 -5.24 8.44
C MET A 1 22.16 -5.23 9.32
N PHE A 2 21.60 -6.43 9.55
CA PHE A 2 20.48 -6.66 10.45
C PHE A 2 20.90 -6.44 11.91
N ARG A 3 20.07 -5.74 12.68
CA ARG A 3 20.21 -5.61 14.14
C ARG A 3 18.87 -5.93 14.77
N THR A 4 18.84 -6.91 15.67
CA THR A 4 17.65 -7.26 16.45
C THR A 4 17.61 -6.45 17.73
N VAL A 5 18.68 -6.57 18.52
CA VAL A 5 18.85 -5.96 19.84
C VAL A 5 19.79 -4.76 19.76
N GLY A 6 19.44 -3.73 20.52
CA GLY A 6 20.19 -2.50 20.72
C GLY A 6 21.35 -2.69 21.69
N ASP A 7 22.01 -1.58 21.97
CA ASP A 7 23.12 -1.56 22.91
C ASP A 7 22.57 -1.62 24.34
N GLN A 8 23.30 -2.26 25.25
CA GLN A 8 22.90 -2.35 26.66
C GLN A 8 22.91 -0.96 27.32
N PRO A 9 22.13 -0.76 28.40
CA PRO A 9 22.17 0.49 29.15
C PRO A 9 23.59 0.83 29.58
N SER A 10 23.93 2.11 29.54
CA SER A 10 25.23 2.57 30.03
C SER A 10 25.35 2.36 31.55
N LEU A 11 26.59 2.36 32.06
CA LEU A 11 26.84 2.35 33.50
C LEU A 11 26.15 3.54 34.22
N PHE A 12 26.09 4.69 33.55
CA PHE A 12 25.38 5.88 34.06
C PHE A 12 23.87 5.65 34.19
N GLU A 13 23.24 5.02 33.20
CA GLU A 13 21.80 4.70 33.26
C GLU A 13 21.47 3.66 34.34
N SER A 14 22.42 2.77 34.63
CA SER A 14 22.27 1.71 35.62
C SER A 14 22.20 2.24 37.06
N VAL A 15 22.68 3.47 37.30
CA VAL A 15 22.68 4.12 38.63
C VAL A 15 21.59 5.17 38.78
N LEU A 16 20.68 5.33 37.80
CA LEU A 16 19.57 6.27 37.92
C LEU A 16 18.58 5.85 39.03
N PRO A 17 17.92 6.82 39.70
CA PRO A 17 16.88 6.54 40.69
C PRO A 17 15.81 5.60 40.17
N GLN A 18 15.30 4.70 41.02
CA GLN A 18 14.37 3.64 40.62
C GLN A 18 13.08 4.20 40.00
N GLU A 19 12.65 5.39 40.41
CA GLU A 19 11.50 6.10 39.88
C GLU A 19 11.64 6.41 38.38
N LEU A 20 12.86 6.69 37.91
CA LEU A 20 13.17 6.89 36.49
C LEU A 20 13.36 5.58 35.72
N LEU A 21 13.55 4.47 36.46
CA LEU A 21 13.71 3.13 35.89
C LEU A 21 12.38 2.40 35.68
N ARG A 22 11.27 2.90 36.25
CA ARG A 22 9.97 2.25 36.17
C ARG A 22 9.23 2.61 34.88
N LEU A 23 8.69 1.60 34.21
CA LEU A 23 7.76 1.80 33.12
C LEU A 23 6.32 1.84 33.67
N PRO A 24 5.41 2.63 33.05
CA PRO A 24 3.99 2.49 33.29
C PRO A 24 3.53 1.06 33.05
N ALA A 25 2.57 0.55 33.84
CA ALA A 25 2.15 -0.85 33.81
C ALA A 25 1.75 -1.37 32.42
N GLU A 26 1.12 -0.54 31.58
CA GLU A 26 0.82 -0.90 30.19
C GLU A 26 2.10 -1.14 29.38
N LEU A 27 3.06 -0.22 29.46
CA LEU A 27 4.32 -0.31 28.71
C LEU A 27 5.19 -1.45 29.22
N GLU A 28 5.20 -1.74 30.52
CA GLU A 28 5.92 -2.88 31.09
C GLU A 28 5.39 -4.21 30.53
N ARG A 29 4.07 -4.38 30.47
CA ARG A 29 3.45 -5.58 29.88
C ARG A 29 3.77 -5.74 28.41
N VAL A 30 3.75 -4.63 27.66
CA VAL A 30 4.09 -4.64 26.22
C VAL A 30 5.58 -4.85 26.01
N ASP A 31 6.44 -4.30 26.86
CA ASP A 31 7.89 -4.48 26.83
C ASP A 31 8.25 -5.97 26.97
N ALA A 32 7.65 -6.64 27.97
CA ALA A 32 7.84 -8.08 28.18
C ALA A 32 7.38 -8.94 27.00
N LEU A 33 6.29 -8.54 26.32
CA LEU A 33 5.83 -9.23 25.10
C LEU A 33 6.81 -9.02 23.93
N LEU A 34 7.35 -7.82 23.77
CA LEU A 34 8.26 -7.45 22.68
C LEU A 34 9.72 -7.86 22.91
N ASP A 35 10.05 -8.45 24.07
CA ASP A 35 11.35 -9.07 24.32
C ASP A 35 11.49 -10.47 23.67
N ASP A 36 10.39 -11.04 23.15
CA ASP A 36 10.43 -12.32 22.45
C ASP A 36 11.07 -12.20 21.04
N PRO A 37 12.18 -12.90 20.75
CA PRO A 37 12.83 -12.88 19.44
C PRO A 37 11.94 -13.33 18.28
N ALA A 38 10.84 -14.06 18.54
CA ALA A 38 9.86 -14.46 17.53
C ALA A 38 9.29 -13.25 16.77
N PHE A 39 9.14 -12.09 17.43
CA PHE A 39 8.68 -10.86 16.78
C PHE A 39 9.74 -10.21 15.88
N PHE A 40 11.00 -10.62 15.97
CA PHE A 40 12.07 -10.10 15.10
C PHE A 40 12.29 -10.97 13.86
N ALA A 41 11.91 -12.24 13.92
CA ALA A 41 12.07 -13.19 12.82
C ALA A 41 11.45 -12.72 11.48
N PRO A 42 10.25 -12.10 11.44
CA PRO A 42 9.65 -11.61 10.20
C PRO A 42 10.52 -10.57 9.46
N PHE A 43 11.43 -9.88 10.17
CA PHE A 43 12.27 -8.85 9.58
C PHE A 43 13.54 -9.38 8.93
N VAL A 44 14.00 -10.59 9.30
CA VAL A 44 15.29 -11.16 8.85
C VAL A 44 15.46 -11.11 7.32
N PRO A 45 14.47 -11.50 6.48
CA PRO A 45 14.67 -11.55 5.03
C PRO A 45 14.97 -10.20 4.37
N TYR A 46 14.72 -9.09 5.05
CA TYR A 46 14.85 -7.74 4.50
C TYR A 46 16.22 -7.10 4.76
N PHE A 47 17.12 -7.79 5.46
CA PHE A 47 18.42 -7.27 5.83
C PHE A 47 19.53 -8.29 5.56
N ASP A 48 20.65 -7.79 5.07
CA ASP A 48 21.86 -8.60 5.01
C ASP A 48 22.35 -8.88 6.45
N PRO A 49 22.68 -10.14 6.79
CA PRO A 49 23.09 -10.52 8.13
C PRO A 49 24.45 -9.93 8.54
N ARG A 50 25.33 -9.59 7.59
CA ARG A 50 26.74 -9.24 7.89
C ARG A 50 27.21 -7.93 7.26
N ILE A 51 26.62 -7.50 6.15
CA ILE A 51 27.16 -6.44 5.32
C ILE A 51 26.25 -5.20 5.31
N GLY A 52 26.89 -4.03 5.17
CA GLY A 52 26.23 -2.74 4.98
C GLY A 52 25.95 -1.99 6.27
N ARG A 53 25.49 -0.73 6.14
CA ARG A 53 25.23 0.15 7.29
C ARG A 53 24.31 -0.54 8.32
N PRO A 54 24.64 -0.49 9.62
CA PRO A 54 23.76 -0.97 10.68
C PRO A 54 22.38 -0.32 10.60
N SER A 55 21.35 -1.15 10.74
CA SER A 55 19.96 -0.69 10.87
C SER A 55 19.69 -0.21 12.29
N THR A 56 18.61 0.55 12.49
CA THR A 56 18.01 0.69 13.82
C THR A 56 17.61 -0.71 14.30
N PRO A 57 17.91 -1.11 15.55
CA PRO A 57 17.49 -2.40 16.09
C PRO A 57 15.98 -2.63 15.94
N MET A 58 15.57 -3.86 15.59
CA MET A 58 14.16 -4.19 15.41
C MET A 58 13.35 -4.05 16.69
N GLU A 59 13.94 -4.34 17.85
CA GLU A 59 13.28 -4.14 19.14
C GLU A 59 12.91 -2.67 19.38
N THR A 60 13.81 -1.75 19.00
CA THR A 60 13.60 -0.30 19.09
C THR A 60 12.52 0.13 18.09
N TYR A 61 12.60 -0.38 16.85
CA TYR A 61 11.63 -0.06 15.81
C TYR A 61 10.21 -0.47 16.20
N LEU A 62 10.00 -1.71 16.68
CA LEU A 62 8.68 -2.21 17.06
C LEU A 62 8.06 -1.40 18.20
N ARG A 63 8.86 -1.04 19.20
CA ARG A 63 8.40 -0.22 20.33
C ARG A 63 8.06 1.21 19.93
N LEU A 64 8.85 1.81 19.04
CA LEU A 64 8.51 3.08 18.41
C LEU A 64 7.18 2.98 17.63
N MET A 65 6.97 1.90 16.88
CA MET A 65 5.71 1.68 16.15
C MET A 65 4.52 1.46 17.08
N PHE A 66 4.71 0.79 18.22
CA PHE A 66 3.69 0.66 19.25
C PHE A 66 3.28 2.03 19.79
N LEU A 67 4.22 2.87 20.25
CA LEU A 67 3.92 4.22 20.74
C LEU A 67 3.23 5.06 19.66
N LYS A 68 3.72 4.97 18.42
CA LYS A 68 3.14 5.67 17.27
C LYS A 68 1.66 5.32 17.08
N PHE A 69 1.32 4.04 17.15
CA PHE A 69 -0.05 3.56 17.02
C PHE A 69 -0.90 3.95 18.24
N ARG A 70 -0.40 3.63 19.45
CA ARG A 70 -1.10 3.79 20.72
C ARG A 70 -1.49 5.24 21.02
N TYR A 71 -0.64 6.19 20.65
CA TYR A 71 -0.83 7.63 20.84
C TYR A 71 -1.19 8.38 19.54
N ARG A 72 -1.43 7.66 18.43
CA ARG A 72 -1.80 8.22 17.11
C ARG A 72 -0.84 9.30 16.60
N LEU A 73 0.47 9.08 16.79
CA LEU A 73 1.50 10.05 16.42
C LEU A 73 1.92 9.92 14.95
N GLY A 74 2.35 11.05 14.37
CA GLY A 74 3.15 11.06 13.14
C GLY A 74 4.60 10.66 13.42
N TYR A 75 5.39 10.36 12.38
CA TYR A 75 6.81 10.00 12.56
C TYR A 75 7.64 11.13 13.19
N GLU A 76 7.41 12.39 12.80
CA GLU A 76 8.12 13.54 13.35
C GLU A 76 7.77 13.77 14.82
N SER A 77 6.48 13.81 15.15
CA SER A 77 6.00 13.94 16.53
C SER A 77 6.52 12.80 17.39
N LEU A 78 6.43 11.54 16.93
CA LEU A 78 6.96 10.38 17.65
C LEU A 78 8.44 10.58 18.03
N CYS A 79 9.30 10.90 17.07
CA CYS A 79 10.72 11.07 17.32
C CYS A 79 11.00 12.21 18.30
N ARG A 80 10.23 13.31 18.24
CA ARG A 80 10.34 14.43 19.17
C ARG A 80 9.92 14.03 20.59
N GLU A 81 8.72 13.49 20.77
CA GLU A 81 8.21 13.09 22.09
C GLU A 81 9.11 12.01 22.74
N VAL A 82 9.62 11.06 21.94
CA VAL A 82 10.58 10.06 22.44
C VAL A 82 11.91 10.70 22.80
N SER A 83 12.36 11.74 22.09
CA SER A 83 13.61 12.43 22.45
C SER A 83 13.53 13.08 23.82
N ASP A 84 12.36 13.63 24.17
CA ASP A 84 12.14 14.40 25.40
C ASP A 84 11.79 13.51 26.62
N SER A 85 11.18 12.35 26.40
CA SER A 85 10.68 11.47 27.47
C SER A 85 11.65 10.33 27.83
N ILE A 86 12.28 10.40 29.01
CA ILE A 86 13.13 9.33 29.57
C ILE A 86 12.40 7.98 29.55
N THR A 87 11.14 7.95 29.98
CA THR A 87 10.31 6.74 30.02
C THR A 87 10.14 6.12 28.63
N TRP A 88 9.92 6.93 27.60
CA TRP A 88 9.73 6.43 26.24
C TRP A 88 11.03 6.01 25.58
N ARG A 89 12.15 6.68 25.89
CA ARG A 89 13.49 6.23 25.47
C ARG A 89 13.80 4.86 26.04
N ARG A 90 13.56 4.70 27.35
CA ARG A 90 13.76 3.44 28.06
C ARG A 90 12.90 2.33 27.49
N PHE A 91 11.60 2.58 27.31
CA PHE A 91 10.71 1.63 26.65
C PHE A 91 11.32 1.24 25.30
N CYS A 92 11.61 2.21 24.41
CA CYS A 92 12.16 1.94 23.07
C CYS A 92 13.60 1.41 23.03
N ARG A 93 14.25 1.09 24.16
CA ARG A 93 15.65 0.65 24.23
C ARG A 93 16.61 1.65 23.55
N ILE A 94 16.36 2.94 23.72
CA ILE A 94 17.23 4.02 23.25
C ILE A 94 17.98 4.58 24.46
N PRO A 95 19.31 4.50 24.50
CA PRO A 95 20.06 5.02 25.63
C PRO A 95 19.95 6.54 25.70
N LEU A 96 20.08 7.14 26.89
CA LEU A 96 19.90 8.56 27.15
C LEU A 96 20.96 9.43 26.45
N ASP A 97 22.17 8.92 26.28
CA ASP A 97 23.25 9.52 25.50
C ASP A 97 23.17 9.16 23.99
N GLY A 98 22.25 8.25 23.62
CA GLY A 98 21.98 7.85 22.25
C GLY A 98 21.20 8.88 21.43
N SER A 99 21.21 8.72 20.12
CA SER A 99 20.34 9.51 19.22
C SER A 99 19.05 8.74 18.90
N VAL A 100 17.91 9.42 19.01
CA VAL A 100 16.64 8.88 18.52
C VAL A 100 16.69 8.76 16.99
N PRO A 101 16.22 7.65 16.40
CA PRO A 101 16.19 7.50 14.95
C PRO A 101 15.45 8.65 14.27
N HIS A 102 16.05 9.22 13.22
CA HIS A 102 15.42 10.28 12.44
C HIS A 102 14.10 9.77 11.80
N PRO A 103 13.03 10.60 11.68
CA PRO A 103 11.73 10.20 11.11
C PRO A 103 11.83 9.50 9.75
N THR A 104 12.68 10.01 8.86
CA THR A 104 12.90 9.42 7.53
C THR A 104 13.57 8.05 7.57
N THR A 105 14.32 7.72 8.63
CA THR A 105 14.88 6.38 8.85
C THR A 105 13.76 5.39 9.14
N LEU A 106 12.82 5.75 10.02
CA LEU A 106 11.65 4.91 10.33
C LEU A 106 10.78 4.69 9.09
N MET A 107 10.51 5.75 8.31
CA MET A 107 9.80 5.63 7.04
C MET A 107 10.48 4.64 6.07
N LYS A 108 11.81 4.72 5.94
CA LYS A 108 12.58 3.82 5.07
C LYS A 108 12.54 2.37 5.57
N LEU A 109 12.55 2.14 6.88
CA LEU A 109 12.44 0.81 7.47
C LEU A 109 11.05 0.22 7.23
N THR A 110 9.99 0.98 7.50
CA THR A 110 8.60 0.56 7.20
C THR A 110 8.44 0.20 5.73
N THR A 111 8.93 1.04 4.81
CA THR A 111 8.87 0.76 3.37
C THR A 111 9.72 -0.45 2.95
N ARG A 112 10.87 -0.67 3.60
CA ARG A 112 11.76 -1.80 3.29
C ARG A 112 11.11 -3.13 3.66
N CYS A 113 10.51 -3.22 4.85
CA CYS A 113 9.96 -4.48 5.37
C CYS A 113 8.58 -4.78 4.76
N GLY A 114 7.78 -3.73 4.54
CA GLY A 114 6.50 -3.85 3.82
C GLY A 114 5.47 -4.72 4.54
N GLY A 115 4.44 -5.14 3.81
CA GLY A 115 3.28 -5.88 4.35
C GLY A 115 3.64 -7.26 4.90
N ALA A 116 4.46 -8.04 4.19
CA ALA A 116 4.77 -9.40 4.60
C ALA A 116 5.49 -9.51 5.96
N ALA A 117 6.28 -8.51 6.37
CA ALA A 117 6.83 -8.46 7.72
C ALA A 117 5.74 -8.21 8.79
N VAL A 118 4.74 -7.39 8.46
CA VAL A 118 3.58 -7.13 9.32
C VAL A 118 2.68 -8.36 9.42
N ASP A 119 2.47 -9.08 8.31
CA ASP A 119 1.74 -10.34 8.31
C ASP A 119 2.42 -11.37 9.21
N GLY A 120 3.75 -11.51 9.10
CA GLY A 120 4.53 -12.38 9.98
C GLY A 120 4.49 -11.97 11.46
N LEU A 121 4.42 -10.67 11.77
CA LEU A 121 4.22 -10.19 13.15
C LEU A 121 2.85 -10.56 13.69
N ASN A 122 1.80 -10.41 12.88
CA ASN A 122 0.44 -10.80 13.26
C ASN A 122 0.36 -12.31 13.48
N GLU A 123 1.00 -13.11 12.62
CA GLU A 123 1.09 -14.56 12.82
C GLU A 123 1.80 -14.92 14.12
N ALA A 124 2.94 -14.28 14.43
CA ALA A 124 3.65 -14.50 15.68
C ALA A 124 2.79 -14.13 16.90
N LEU A 125 2.05 -13.01 16.82
CA LEU A 125 1.14 -12.57 17.88
C LEU A 125 0.00 -13.57 18.10
N LEU A 126 -0.64 -14.03 17.03
CA LEU A 126 -1.75 -14.98 17.11
C LEU A 126 -1.30 -16.37 17.57
N ALA A 127 -0.10 -16.81 17.16
CA ALA A 127 0.51 -18.04 17.66
C ALA A 127 0.73 -17.98 19.17
N LYS A 128 1.34 -16.90 19.67
CA LYS A 128 1.54 -16.68 21.12
C LYS A 128 0.23 -16.63 21.89
N ALA A 129 -0.78 -15.95 21.35
CA ALA A 129 -2.09 -15.85 21.97
C ALA A 129 -2.82 -17.23 22.00
N THR A 130 -2.57 -18.07 20.99
CA THR A 130 -3.06 -19.47 20.98
C THR A 130 -2.34 -20.31 22.02
N GLU A 131 -1.01 -20.26 22.10
CA GLU A 131 -0.20 -20.97 23.10
C GLU A 131 -0.60 -20.61 24.53
N ALA A 132 -0.86 -19.33 24.77
CA ALA A 132 -1.35 -18.80 26.05
C ALA A 132 -2.83 -19.12 26.32
N LYS A 133 -3.55 -19.74 25.37
CA LYS A 133 -4.98 -20.08 25.44
C LYS A 133 -5.88 -18.88 25.72
N VAL A 134 -5.52 -17.70 25.19
CA VAL A 134 -6.31 -16.47 25.36
C VAL A 134 -7.20 -16.15 24.16
N LEU A 135 -6.98 -16.80 23.02
CA LEU A 135 -7.86 -16.66 21.84
C LEU A 135 -9.06 -17.59 21.94
N ARG A 136 -10.24 -17.05 21.64
CA ARG A 136 -11.45 -17.85 21.47
C ARG A 136 -11.82 -17.96 19.99
N THR A 137 -11.79 -19.19 19.49
CA THR A 137 -12.06 -19.53 18.08
C THR A 137 -13.22 -20.51 17.93
N THR A 138 -14.03 -20.71 18.97
CA THR A 138 -15.14 -21.68 18.92
C THR A 138 -16.26 -21.19 17.99
N LYS A 139 -16.47 -19.88 17.95
CA LYS A 139 -17.40 -19.23 17.03
C LYS A 139 -16.66 -18.17 16.25
N LEU A 140 -16.86 -18.14 14.94
CA LEU A 140 -16.27 -17.15 14.06
C LEU A 140 -17.36 -16.31 13.41
N ARG A 141 -17.12 -15.01 13.29
CA ARG A 141 -17.91 -14.11 12.45
C ARG A 141 -17.04 -13.57 11.33
N ALA A 142 -17.46 -13.75 10.09
CA ALA A 142 -16.79 -13.19 8.93
C ALA A 142 -17.61 -12.06 8.31
N ASP A 143 -16.94 -10.96 7.99
CA ASP A 143 -17.51 -9.86 7.22
C ASP A 143 -16.46 -9.29 6.27
N THR A 144 -16.92 -8.68 5.16
CA THR A 144 -16.05 -7.96 4.23
C THR A 144 -16.33 -6.47 4.26
N THR A 145 -15.26 -5.71 4.47
CA THR A 145 -15.27 -4.25 4.43
C THR A 145 -14.45 -3.73 3.25
N VAL A 146 -14.52 -2.42 3.01
CA VAL A 146 -13.68 -1.74 2.03
C VAL A 146 -12.58 -1.00 2.76
N VAL A 147 -11.33 -1.31 2.44
CA VAL A 147 -10.18 -0.50 2.82
C VAL A 147 -10.03 0.58 1.74
N PRO A 148 -10.34 1.86 2.06
CA PRO A 148 -10.32 2.92 1.06
C PRO A 148 -8.89 3.16 0.61
N SER A 149 -8.67 3.11 -0.70
CA SER A 149 -7.40 3.57 -1.27
C SER A 149 -7.34 5.09 -1.19
N ASN A 150 -6.14 5.64 -1.05
CA ASN A 150 -5.94 7.09 -1.09
C ASN A 150 -6.10 7.62 -2.53
N VAL A 151 -7.35 7.68 -2.99
CA VAL A 151 -7.74 8.06 -4.34
C VAL A 151 -8.85 9.10 -4.28
N SER A 152 -8.73 10.14 -5.09
CA SER A 152 -9.83 11.08 -5.34
C SER A 152 -10.94 10.38 -6.12
N TYR A 153 -12.18 10.83 -5.98
CA TYR A 153 -13.31 10.31 -6.76
C TYR A 153 -12.97 10.20 -8.27
N PRO A 154 -13.06 9.00 -8.88
CA PRO A 154 -12.48 8.71 -10.18
C PRO A 154 -13.45 9.03 -11.33
N THR A 155 -13.37 10.25 -11.85
CA THR A 155 -14.02 10.60 -13.14
C THR A 155 -13.09 10.31 -14.30
N ASP A 156 -13.62 9.86 -15.44
CA ASP A 156 -12.80 9.59 -16.64
C ASP A 156 -12.07 10.83 -17.11
N SER A 157 -12.78 11.95 -17.16
CA SER A 157 -12.19 13.23 -17.53
C SER A 157 -11.08 13.65 -16.57
N GLY A 158 -11.25 13.44 -15.26
CA GLY A 158 -10.23 13.71 -14.27
C GLY A 158 -9.01 12.80 -14.42
N LEU A 159 -9.24 11.50 -14.62
CA LEU A 159 -8.20 10.50 -14.80
C LEU A 159 -7.39 10.73 -16.09
N LEU A 160 -8.06 10.93 -17.22
CA LEU A 160 -7.41 11.21 -18.51
C LEU A 160 -6.59 12.51 -18.45
N ALA A 161 -7.14 13.58 -17.86
CA ALA A 161 -6.41 14.84 -17.75
C ALA A 161 -5.19 14.73 -16.82
N LYS A 162 -5.31 14.01 -15.70
CA LYS A 162 -4.17 13.70 -14.82
C LYS A 162 -3.13 12.84 -15.53
N ALA A 163 -3.56 11.84 -16.32
CA ALA A 163 -2.68 10.96 -17.06
C ALA A 163 -1.83 11.74 -18.08
N ILE A 164 -2.47 12.56 -18.92
CA ILE A 164 -1.80 13.41 -19.90
C ILE A 164 -0.75 14.31 -19.23
N ARG A 165 -1.10 14.93 -18.09
CA ARG A 165 -0.18 15.77 -17.32
C ARG A 165 1.02 14.99 -16.79
N ARG A 166 0.78 13.81 -16.21
CA ARG A 166 1.84 12.95 -15.67
C ARG A 166 2.73 12.37 -16.76
N ILE A 167 2.20 12.10 -17.96
CA ILE A 167 2.98 11.66 -19.12
C ILE A 167 3.98 12.76 -19.50
N ALA A 168 3.51 14.00 -19.67
CA ALA A 168 4.38 15.12 -20.00
C ALA A 168 5.46 15.37 -18.93
N ALA A 169 5.09 15.34 -17.65
CA ALA A 169 6.03 15.52 -16.54
C ALA A 169 7.07 14.39 -16.47
N THR A 170 6.66 13.14 -16.65
CA THR A 170 7.58 11.99 -16.63
C THR A 170 8.47 11.96 -17.85
N GLY A 171 7.97 12.38 -19.01
CA GLY A 171 8.78 12.55 -20.21
C GLY A 171 9.94 13.54 -20.00
N LYS A 172 9.66 14.68 -19.35
CA LYS A 172 10.69 15.65 -18.95
C LYS A 172 11.71 15.04 -17.98
N ARG A 173 11.28 14.20 -17.01
CA ARG A 173 12.18 13.50 -16.09
C ARG A 173 13.11 12.52 -16.81
N ILE A 174 12.60 11.79 -17.80
CA ILE A 174 13.40 10.87 -18.63
C ILE A 174 14.47 11.66 -19.41
N GLN A 175 14.09 12.75 -20.06
CA GLN A 175 15.00 13.60 -20.82
C GLN A 175 16.07 14.24 -19.92
N ALA A 176 15.69 14.75 -18.74
CA ALA A 176 16.62 15.28 -17.75
C ALA A 176 17.61 14.24 -17.21
N ALA A 177 17.23 12.95 -17.19
CA ALA A 177 18.12 11.85 -16.84
C ALA A 177 19.01 11.37 -18.00
N GLY A 178 18.95 12.03 -19.17
CA GLY A 178 19.72 11.71 -20.37
C GLY A 178 19.08 10.64 -21.28
N GLY A 179 17.83 10.25 -21.01
CA GLY A 179 17.09 9.31 -21.86
C GLY A 179 16.36 10.03 -22.99
N ALA A 180 16.45 9.51 -24.22
CA ALA A 180 15.63 9.95 -25.35
C ALA A 180 15.56 11.49 -25.56
N THR A 181 16.67 12.21 -25.34
CA THR A 181 16.72 13.69 -25.37
C THR A 181 16.31 14.31 -26.70
N ARG A 182 16.46 13.56 -27.80
CA ARG A 182 16.05 13.96 -29.16
C ARG A 182 14.61 13.59 -29.51
N THR A 183 13.90 12.87 -28.65
CA THR A 183 12.50 12.49 -28.91
C THR A 183 11.57 13.61 -28.47
N THR A 184 10.78 14.12 -29.40
CA THR A 184 9.80 15.17 -29.12
C THR A 184 8.55 14.58 -28.47
N VAL A 185 8.14 15.17 -27.35
CA VAL A 185 6.87 14.84 -26.67
C VAL A 185 6.14 16.13 -26.40
N ARG A 186 4.97 16.31 -27.03
CA ARG A 186 4.19 17.54 -26.89
C ARG A 186 3.43 17.54 -25.57
N ASP A 187 3.62 18.61 -24.78
CA ASP A 187 2.87 18.83 -23.56
C ASP A 187 1.43 19.24 -23.88
N ARG A 188 0.49 18.31 -23.65
CA ARG A 188 -0.95 18.50 -23.88
C ARG A 188 -1.72 18.82 -22.59
N SER A 189 -1.02 19.06 -21.47
CA SER A 189 -1.64 19.25 -20.14
C SER A 189 -2.62 20.42 -20.11
N ARG A 190 -2.31 21.52 -20.81
CA ARG A 190 -3.18 22.71 -20.91
C ARG A 190 -4.48 22.40 -21.65
N ALA A 191 -4.38 21.73 -22.79
CA ALA A 191 -5.55 21.34 -23.59
C ALA A 191 -6.45 20.34 -22.85
N ALA A 192 -5.83 19.37 -22.14
CA ALA A 192 -6.54 18.41 -21.31
C ALA A 192 -7.24 19.08 -20.12
N GLY A 193 -6.55 19.98 -19.43
CA GLY A 193 -7.11 20.77 -18.33
C GLY A 193 -8.32 21.58 -18.77
N LYS A 194 -8.23 22.30 -19.89
CA LYS A 194 -9.36 23.09 -20.43
C LYS A 194 -10.60 22.22 -20.67
N ARG A 195 -10.43 21.03 -21.25
CA ARG A 195 -11.54 20.08 -21.50
C ARG A 195 -12.14 19.52 -20.23
N ALA A 196 -11.31 19.10 -19.27
CA ALA A 196 -11.78 18.61 -17.97
C ALA A 196 -12.55 19.70 -17.20
N HIS A 197 -12.08 20.95 -17.21
CA HIS A 197 -12.79 22.08 -16.61
C HIS A 197 -14.12 22.38 -17.31
N ALA A 198 -14.15 22.34 -18.66
CA ALA A 198 -15.38 22.53 -19.42
C ALA A 198 -16.45 21.48 -19.06
N ILE A 199 -16.06 20.21 -18.89
CA ILE A 199 -16.96 19.15 -18.43
C ILE A 199 -17.48 19.46 -17.03
N GLY A 200 -16.60 19.80 -16.09
CA GLY A 200 -16.99 20.12 -14.71
C GLY A 200 -17.87 21.37 -14.59
N PHE A 201 -17.75 22.33 -15.51
CA PHE A 201 -18.63 23.49 -15.59
C PHE A 201 -20.03 23.08 -16.08
N LYS A 202 -20.13 22.35 -17.20
CA LYS A 202 -21.40 21.90 -17.79
C LYS A 202 -22.20 20.97 -16.89
N LEU A 203 -21.54 20.15 -16.07
CA LEU A 203 -22.22 19.29 -15.10
C LEU A 203 -22.86 20.06 -13.93
N ARG A 204 -22.42 21.30 -13.66
CA ARG A 204 -22.94 22.16 -12.59
C ARG A 204 -24.11 23.03 -13.03
N SER A 205 -24.19 23.41 -14.30
CA SER A 205 -25.33 24.13 -14.87
C SER A 205 -26.51 23.17 -15.10
N ARG A 206 -27.33 22.93 -14.08
CA ARG A 206 -28.49 22.02 -14.12
C ARG A 206 -29.82 22.79 -14.18
N SER A 207 -30.16 23.37 -15.34
CA SER A 207 -31.57 23.64 -15.67
C SER A 207 -32.21 22.37 -16.24
N ALA A 208 -33.50 22.14 -15.99
CA ALA A 208 -34.23 20.99 -16.54
C ALA A 208 -34.33 21.05 -18.07
N ALA A 209 -34.49 22.26 -18.63
CA ALA A 209 -34.34 22.53 -20.05
C ALA A 209 -32.85 22.46 -20.45
N GLY A 210 -32.52 21.62 -21.43
CA GLY A 210 -31.15 21.50 -21.98
C GLY A 210 -30.29 20.39 -21.37
N ARG A 211 -30.83 19.53 -20.50
CA ARG A 211 -30.09 18.41 -19.89
C ARG A 211 -29.46 17.48 -20.93
N ASP A 212 -30.20 17.15 -21.99
CA ASP A 212 -29.73 16.22 -23.02
C ASP A 212 -28.63 16.84 -23.89
N GLU A 213 -28.75 18.13 -24.20
CA GLU A 213 -27.71 18.87 -24.91
C GLU A 213 -26.44 19.01 -24.07
N ALA A 214 -26.58 19.29 -22.77
CA ALA A 214 -25.46 19.33 -21.84
C ALA A 214 -24.76 17.96 -21.74
N LEU A 215 -25.52 16.86 -21.65
CA LEU A 215 -24.99 15.50 -21.64
C LEU A 215 -24.29 15.15 -22.95
N ALA A 216 -24.88 15.48 -24.11
CA ALA A 216 -24.27 15.27 -25.42
C ALA A 216 -22.96 16.05 -25.54
N ALA A 217 -22.92 17.30 -25.06
CA ALA A 217 -21.71 18.10 -25.05
C ALA A 217 -20.63 17.54 -24.11
N VAL A 218 -21.02 17.02 -22.93
CA VAL A 218 -20.10 16.33 -22.01
C VAL A 218 -19.52 15.06 -22.67
N ARG A 219 -20.35 14.25 -23.33
CA ARG A 219 -19.90 13.05 -24.05
C ARG A 219 -18.90 13.40 -25.14
N ARG A 220 -19.19 14.41 -25.96
CA ARG A 220 -18.27 14.91 -27.00
C ARG A 220 -16.94 15.38 -26.43
N THR A 221 -16.94 16.27 -25.42
CA THR A 221 -15.69 16.77 -24.82
C THR A 221 -14.90 15.65 -24.11
N THR A 222 -15.59 14.64 -23.57
CA THR A 222 -14.96 13.44 -23.01
C THR A 222 -14.28 12.61 -24.11
N GLY A 223 -14.93 12.46 -25.27
CA GLY A 223 -14.34 11.82 -26.46
C GLY A 223 -13.06 12.52 -26.92
N GLU A 224 -13.09 13.85 -27.07
CA GLU A 224 -11.89 14.63 -27.44
C GLU A 224 -10.75 14.48 -26.43
N LEU A 225 -11.10 14.37 -25.14
CA LEU A 225 -10.10 14.17 -24.09
C LEU A 225 -9.49 12.76 -24.16
N ALA A 226 -10.28 11.75 -24.54
CA ALA A 226 -9.80 10.41 -24.84
C ALA A 226 -8.87 10.41 -26.07
N ASP A 227 -9.17 11.16 -27.13
CA ASP A 227 -8.27 11.33 -28.29
C ASP A 227 -6.91 11.94 -27.89
N LEU A 228 -6.93 12.96 -27.03
CA LEU A 228 -5.70 13.59 -26.53
C LEU A 228 -4.87 12.62 -25.68
N ALA A 229 -5.52 11.79 -24.87
CA ALA A 229 -4.86 10.79 -24.04
C ALA A 229 -4.22 9.70 -24.90
N GLU A 230 -4.93 9.24 -25.93
CA GLU A 230 -4.43 8.28 -26.91
C GLU A 230 -3.19 8.80 -27.63
N THR A 231 -3.26 10.06 -28.10
CA THR A 231 -2.11 10.72 -28.74
C THR A 231 -0.93 10.87 -27.78
N ALA A 232 -1.19 11.26 -26.53
CA ALA A 232 -0.14 11.38 -25.52
C ALA A 232 0.51 10.04 -25.17
N ALA A 233 -0.27 8.95 -25.12
CA ALA A 233 0.24 7.60 -24.91
C ALA A 233 1.13 7.15 -26.08
N THR A 234 0.72 7.39 -27.33
CA THR A 234 1.53 7.07 -28.51
C THR A 234 2.84 7.87 -28.55
N ASP A 235 2.83 9.16 -28.18
CA ASP A 235 4.08 9.95 -28.04
C ASP A 235 4.99 9.37 -26.94
N ALA A 236 4.40 8.95 -25.82
CA ALA A 236 5.12 8.38 -24.69
C ALA A 236 5.73 7.01 -25.01
N GLU A 237 5.07 6.17 -25.80
CA GLU A 237 5.61 4.88 -26.26
C GLU A 237 6.86 5.08 -27.11
N ARG A 238 6.86 6.06 -28.01
CA ARG A 238 8.05 6.42 -28.79
C ARG A 238 9.20 6.89 -27.89
N LEU A 239 8.90 7.71 -26.87
CA LEU A 239 9.87 8.11 -25.86
C LEU A 239 10.41 6.92 -25.08
N LEU A 240 9.55 5.99 -24.65
CA LEU A 240 9.90 4.79 -23.90
C LEU A 240 10.87 3.91 -24.67
N THR A 241 10.60 3.63 -25.95
CA THR A 241 11.50 2.84 -26.81
C THR A 241 12.91 3.43 -26.81
N ASN A 242 13.03 4.73 -27.12
CA ASN A 242 14.32 5.42 -27.16
C ASN A 242 15.00 5.51 -25.78
N ALA A 243 14.22 5.66 -24.71
CA ALA A 243 14.72 5.72 -23.34
C ALA A 243 15.25 4.35 -22.87
N LYS A 244 14.54 3.26 -23.21
CA LYS A 244 14.99 1.88 -22.96
C LYS A 244 16.30 1.59 -23.68
N HIS A 245 16.46 2.03 -24.93
CA HIS A 245 17.74 1.93 -25.65
C HIS A 245 18.86 2.74 -24.97
N ALA A 246 18.58 3.97 -24.52
CA ALA A 246 19.55 4.79 -23.80
C ALA A 246 19.97 4.13 -22.48
N LEU A 247 19.02 3.56 -21.73
CA LEU A 247 19.30 2.84 -20.48
C LEU A 247 20.16 1.59 -20.72
N ARG A 248 19.87 0.81 -21.76
CA ARG A 248 20.68 -0.37 -22.14
C ARG A 248 22.14 0.02 -22.43
N ARG A 249 22.36 1.07 -23.24
CA ARG A 249 23.72 1.60 -23.51
C ARG A 249 24.40 2.08 -22.23
N ALA A 250 23.67 2.78 -21.36
CA ALA A 250 24.22 3.26 -20.10
C ALA A 250 24.60 2.12 -19.12
N ARG A 251 23.87 0.99 -19.15
CA ARG A 251 24.20 -0.24 -18.41
C ARG A 251 25.42 -0.93 -18.99
N ALA A 252 25.53 -1.09 -20.30
CA ALA A 252 26.72 -1.66 -20.95
C ALA A 252 27.99 -0.84 -20.68
N LYS A 253 27.89 0.50 -20.71
CA LYS A 253 29.02 1.37 -20.30
C LYS A 253 29.38 1.22 -18.82
N ALA A 254 28.41 0.89 -17.98
CA ALA A 254 28.64 0.64 -16.55
C ALA A 254 29.44 -0.63 -16.31
N THR A 255 29.10 -1.71 -17.02
CA THR A 255 29.74 -3.01 -16.87
C THR A 255 31.19 -2.92 -17.35
N ALA A 256 31.44 -2.33 -18.51
CA ALA A 256 32.79 -2.11 -19.03
C ALA A 256 33.67 -1.28 -18.06
N ARG A 257 33.14 -0.22 -17.44
CA ARG A 257 33.88 0.56 -16.44
C ARG A 257 34.15 -0.20 -15.14
N LYS A 258 33.26 -1.10 -14.77
CA LYS A 258 33.44 -1.93 -13.57
C LYS A 258 34.59 -2.92 -13.78
N GLU A 259 34.75 -3.45 -14.99
CA GLU A 259 35.87 -4.31 -15.38
C GLU A 259 37.21 -3.57 -15.29
N THR A 260 37.24 -2.27 -15.58
CA THR A 260 38.44 -1.42 -15.44
C THR A 260 38.62 -0.84 -14.03
N GLY A 261 37.83 -1.27 -13.04
CA GLY A 261 37.92 -0.78 -11.65
C GLY A 261 37.40 0.65 -11.40
N GLU A 262 36.80 1.30 -12.41
CA GLU A 262 36.29 2.66 -12.28
C GLU A 262 34.85 2.70 -11.73
N HIS A 263 34.62 3.46 -10.65
CA HIS A 263 33.30 3.64 -10.07
C HIS A 263 32.82 5.10 -10.12
N ASP A 264 31.84 5.40 -10.98
CA ASP A 264 31.16 6.70 -11.05
C ASP A 264 29.77 6.65 -10.38
N GLY A 265 29.73 7.06 -9.11
CA GLY A 265 28.49 7.12 -8.31
C GLY A 265 27.48 8.16 -8.82
N ALA A 266 27.92 9.22 -9.52
CA ALA A 266 27.00 10.19 -10.12
C ALA A 266 26.30 9.60 -11.35
N ALA A 267 27.04 8.90 -12.22
CA ALA A 267 26.45 8.15 -13.33
C ALA A 267 25.53 7.03 -12.84
N GLY A 268 25.90 6.31 -11.78
CA GLY A 268 25.04 5.31 -11.14
C GLY A 268 23.70 5.89 -10.70
N ARG A 269 23.71 7.02 -9.99
CA ARG A 269 22.49 7.74 -9.58
C ARG A 269 21.65 8.22 -10.75
N ARG A 270 22.26 8.73 -11.84
CA ARG A 270 21.53 9.11 -13.06
C ARG A 270 20.86 7.92 -13.72
N ARG A 271 21.57 6.79 -13.86
CA ARG A 271 20.98 5.54 -14.41
C ARG A 271 19.82 5.03 -13.58
N GLY A 272 19.94 5.04 -12.25
CA GLY A 272 18.84 4.64 -11.35
C GLY A 272 17.61 5.54 -11.51
N ARG A 273 17.83 6.86 -11.63
CA ARG A 273 16.75 7.82 -11.92
C ARG A 273 16.10 7.57 -13.29
N LEU A 274 16.88 7.30 -14.32
CA LEU A 274 16.37 6.97 -15.66
C LEU A 274 15.54 5.68 -15.64
N ALA A 275 16.04 4.61 -15.02
CA ALA A 275 15.33 3.34 -14.91
C ALA A 275 13.96 3.54 -14.24
N ARG A 276 13.94 4.20 -13.06
CA ARG A 276 12.68 4.48 -12.37
C ARG A 276 11.72 5.33 -13.20
N ALA A 277 12.22 6.35 -13.91
CA ALA A 277 11.36 7.19 -14.74
C ALA A 277 10.79 6.44 -15.97
N ILE A 278 11.52 5.45 -16.50
CA ILE A 278 11.02 4.54 -17.55
C ILE A 278 9.91 3.65 -16.99
N ASP A 279 10.14 3.01 -15.84
CA ASP A 279 9.15 2.13 -15.20
C ASP A 279 7.86 2.91 -14.86
N ASP A 280 8.01 4.13 -14.30
CA ASP A 280 6.90 5.05 -14.03
C ASP A 280 6.08 5.36 -15.30
N LEU A 281 6.76 5.65 -16.41
CA LEU A 281 6.08 6.02 -17.66
C LEU A 281 5.40 4.81 -18.32
N GLU A 282 6.01 3.63 -18.25
CA GLU A 282 5.44 2.39 -18.77
C GLU A 282 4.14 2.02 -18.05
N GLY A 283 4.14 2.07 -16.71
CA GLY A 283 2.92 1.88 -15.92
C GLY A 283 1.85 2.94 -16.22
N LEU A 284 2.27 4.19 -16.42
CA LEU A 284 1.35 5.28 -16.74
C LEU A 284 0.73 5.15 -18.14
N VAL A 285 1.50 4.76 -19.15
CA VAL A 285 0.99 4.51 -20.52
C VAL A 285 -0.03 3.38 -20.49
N THR A 286 0.30 2.27 -19.81
CA THR A 286 -0.61 1.13 -19.65
C THR A 286 -1.93 1.54 -19.01
N ALA A 287 -1.87 2.26 -17.88
CA ALA A 287 -3.06 2.77 -17.21
C ALA A 287 -3.84 3.76 -18.10
N THR A 288 -3.15 4.60 -18.87
CA THR A 288 -3.79 5.57 -19.78
C THR A 288 -4.57 4.85 -20.87
N ARG A 289 -3.99 3.84 -21.52
CA ARG A 289 -4.68 3.03 -22.56
C ARG A 289 -5.92 2.34 -22.00
N GLN A 290 -5.81 1.73 -20.81
CA GLN A 290 -6.95 1.12 -20.12
C GLN A 290 -8.06 2.14 -19.82
N ILE A 291 -7.68 3.32 -19.30
CA ILE A 291 -8.63 4.39 -18.98
C ILE A 291 -9.27 4.96 -20.26
N THR A 292 -8.52 5.07 -21.36
CA THR A 292 -9.07 5.47 -22.65
C THR A 292 -10.08 4.43 -23.15
N ALA A 293 -9.75 3.14 -23.12
CA ALA A 293 -10.63 2.05 -23.55
C ALA A 293 -11.94 2.01 -22.75
N GLN A 294 -11.87 2.05 -21.41
CA GLN A 294 -13.07 2.07 -20.56
C GLN A 294 -13.90 3.35 -20.75
N THR A 295 -13.27 4.46 -21.14
CA THR A 295 -13.98 5.72 -21.44
C THR A 295 -14.75 5.57 -22.75
N ARG A 296 -14.13 4.98 -23.79
CA ARG A 296 -14.79 4.69 -25.08
C ARG A 296 -15.97 3.73 -24.91
N GLN A 297 -15.79 2.68 -24.13
CA GLN A 297 -16.85 1.74 -23.78
C GLN A 297 -18.07 2.47 -23.19
N ARG A 298 -17.85 3.39 -22.24
CA ARG A 298 -18.93 4.21 -21.67
C ARG A 298 -19.56 5.18 -22.64
N LEU A 299 -18.77 5.78 -23.53
CA LEU A 299 -19.30 6.64 -24.59
C LEU A 299 -20.18 5.87 -25.58
N ALA A 300 -19.91 4.57 -25.77
CA ALA A 300 -20.74 3.65 -26.54
C ALA A 300 -21.95 3.08 -25.77
N GLY A 301 -22.20 3.54 -24.53
CA GLY A 301 -23.33 3.11 -23.71
C GLY A 301 -23.10 1.82 -22.93
N GLN A 302 -21.89 1.25 -22.94
CA GLN A 302 -21.55 0.05 -22.20
C GLN A 302 -20.87 0.39 -20.87
N THR A 303 -21.21 -0.33 -19.79
CA THR A 303 -20.57 -0.14 -18.49
C THR A 303 -19.38 -1.10 -18.35
N PRO A 304 -18.16 -0.59 -18.10
CA PRO A 304 -16.99 -1.43 -17.84
C PRO A 304 -17.23 -2.26 -16.58
N ASP A 305 -16.82 -3.52 -16.61
CA ASP A 305 -16.88 -4.40 -15.46
C ASP A 305 -16.13 -3.80 -14.27
N GLY A 306 -16.79 -3.74 -13.12
CA GLY A 306 -16.23 -3.19 -11.88
C GLY A 306 -14.97 -3.93 -11.42
N ALA A 307 -14.84 -5.23 -11.71
CA ALA A 307 -13.67 -6.02 -11.35
C ALA A 307 -12.40 -5.66 -12.14
N THR A 308 -12.55 -5.08 -13.34
CA THR A 308 -11.43 -4.69 -14.22
C THR A 308 -11.30 -3.17 -14.39
N ARG A 309 -12.31 -2.40 -13.96
CA ARG A 309 -12.34 -0.94 -14.10
C ARG A 309 -11.19 -0.26 -13.36
N ARG A 310 -10.45 0.56 -14.11
CA ARG A 310 -9.34 1.35 -13.58
C ARG A 310 -9.85 2.65 -12.96
N VAL A 311 -9.62 2.81 -11.66
CA VAL A 311 -10.04 4.00 -10.88
C VAL A 311 -8.89 4.87 -10.40
N SER A 312 -7.64 4.44 -10.55
CA SER A 312 -6.47 5.20 -10.13
C SER A 312 -5.27 5.04 -11.07
N LEU A 313 -4.45 6.09 -11.15
CA LEU A 313 -3.20 6.09 -11.91
C LEU A 313 -2.00 5.63 -11.08
N HIS A 314 -2.13 5.57 -9.75
CA HIS A 314 -1.06 5.21 -8.82
C HIS A 314 -1.37 3.96 -8.00
N ASP A 315 -2.65 3.58 -7.90
CA ASP A 315 -3.09 2.35 -7.27
C ASP A 315 -3.76 1.48 -8.35
N PRO A 316 -3.03 0.51 -8.92
CA PRO A 316 -3.54 -0.32 -10.01
C PRO A 316 -4.62 -1.31 -9.59
N ASP A 317 -4.69 -1.64 -8.31
CA ASP A 317 -5.47 -2.75 -7.78
C ASP A 317 -6.75 -2.26 -7.09
N ALA A 318 -6.84 -0.98 -6.74
CA ALA A 318 -8.08 -0.36 -6.30
C ALA A 318 -9.23 -0.59 -7.29
N ARG A 319 -10.41 -0.94 -6.76
CA ARG A 319 -11.64 -1.15 -7.54
C ARG A 319 -12.82 -0.38 -6.96
N PRO A 320 -13.84 -0.08 -7.78
CA PRO A 320 -15.14 0.32 -7.27
C PRO A 320 -15.79 -0.87 -6.57
N ILE A 321 -16.20 -0.69 -5.31
CA ILE A 321 -16.85 -1.72 -4.50
C ILE A 321 -18.19 -1.14 -4.01
N ALA A 322 -19.28 -1.82 -4.36
CA ALA A 322 -20.63 -1.47 -3.92
C ALA A 322 -21.02 -2.37 -2.75
N LYS A 323 -21.10 -1.80 -1.54
CA LYS A 323 -21.51 -2.51 -0.30
C LYS A 323 -22.86 -2.02 0.26
N GLY A 324 -23.63 -1.27 -0.51
CA GLY A 324 -25.00 -0.88 -0.15
C GLY A 324 -25.14 0.09 1.04
N ARG A 325 -24.05 0.72 1.50
CA ARG A 325 -24.08 1.66 2.63
C ARG A 325 -24.83 2.94 2.25
N LEU A 326 -25.81 3.34 3.07
CA LEU A 326 -26.54 4.61 2.93
C LEU A 326 -25.56 5.79 2.92
N GLY A 327 -25.57 6.58 1.84
CA GLY A 327 -24.70 7.77 1.66
C GLY A 327 -23.40 7.56 0.88
N LYS A 328 -22.88 6.33 0.80
CA LYS A 328 -21.71 5.96 -0.03
C LYS A 328 -22.01 4.69 -0.83
N PRO A 329 -22.78 4.77 -1.92
CA PRO A 329 -23.19 3.59 -2.67
C PRO A 329 -22.01 2.84 -3.30
N ILE A 330 -20.91 3.54 -3.59
CA ILE A 330 -19.67 2.97 -4.15
C ILE A 330 -18.47 3.54 -3.39
N GLU A 331 -17.63 2.66 -2.87
CA GLU A 331 -16.33 2.97 -2.27
C GLU A 331 -15.20 2.55 -3.24
N PHE A 332 -14.00 3.11 -3.09
CA PHE A 332 -12.87 2.83 -4.00
C PHE A 332 -11.68 2.36 -3.20
N GLY A 333 -11.24 1.13 -3.45
CA GLY A 333 -10.06 0.58 -2.80
C GLY A 333 -10.03 -0.93 -2.88
N HIS A 334 -9.66 -1.54 -1.77
CA HIS A 334 -9.49 -2.99 -1.65
C HIS A 334 -10.62 -3.58 -0.83
N LYS A 335 -11.11 -4.74 -1.25
CA LYS A 335 -11.98 -5.55 -0.40
C LYS A 335 -11.11 -6.21 0.66
N ALA A 336 -11.54 -6.17 1.92
CA ALA A 336 -10.86 -6.86 3.00
C ALA A 336 -11.86 -7.75 3.73
N GLN A 337 -11.51 -9.01 3.92
CA GLN A 337 -12.23 -9.93 4.79
C GLN A 337 -11.62 -9.88 6.19
N LEU A 338 -12.48 -9.80 7.20
CA LEU A 338 -12.12 -9.86 8.60
C LEU A 338 -12.84 -11.05 9.21
N VAL A 339 -12.12 -11.85 9.99
CA VAL A 339 -12.68 -12.95 10.78
C VAL A 339 -12.45 -12.64 12.25
N GLU A 340 -13.55 -12.53 12.98
CA GLU A 340 -13.63 -12.17 14.39
C GLU A 340 -13.97 -13.42 15.22
N GLY A 341 -13.23 -13.64 16.31
CA GLY A 341 -13.54 -14.64 17.33
C GLY A 341 -14.66 -14.20 18.28
N ASP A 342 -15.10 -15.08 19.17
CA ASP A 342 -16.17 -14.78 20.14
C ASP A 342 -15.76 -13.80 21.26
N ASP A 343 -14.46 -13.52 21.37
CA ASP A 343 -13.88 -12.51 22.25
C ASP A 343 -13.69 -11.13 21.58
N GLY A 344 -14.09 -10.99 20.32
CA GLY A 344 -13.93 -9.76 19.54
C GLY A 344 -12.54 -9.55 18.96
N VAL A 345 -11.64 -10.54 19.08
CA VAL A 345 -10.31 -10.47 18.47
C VAL A 345 -10.41 -10.83 17.00
N ILE A 346 -9.74 -10.06 16.14
CA ILE A 346 -9.56 -10.43 14.74
C ILE A 346 -8.54 -11.57 14.67
N VAL A 347 -9.03 -12.77 14.37
CA VAL A 347 -8.23 -14.00 14.33
C VAL A 347 -7.74 -14.33 12.92
N ASP A 348 -8.31 -13.72 11.90
CA ASP A 348 -7.77 -13.78 10.54
C ASP A 348 -8.21 -12.54 9.75
N HIS A 349 -7.41 -12.14 8.77
CA HIS A 349 -7.77 -11.10 7.84
C HIS A 349 -7.13 -11.36 6.48
N ASN A 350 -7.77 -10.89 5.42
CA ASN A 350 -7.18 -10.85 4.09
C ASN A 350 -7.54 -9.53 3.40
N VAL A 351 -6.59 -8.93 2.69
CA VAL A 351 -6.82 -7.76 1.84
C VAL A 351 -6.66 -8.18 0.39
N GLU A 352 -7.78 -8.20 -0.32
CA GLU A 352 -7.85 -8.73 -1.67
C GLU A 352 -7.30 -7.74 -2.70
N ARG A 353 -6.64 -8.29 -3.72
CA ARG A 353 -6.37 -7.55 -4.95
C ARG A 353 -7.62 -7.57 -5.82
N GLY A 354 -8.06 -6.39 -6.22
CA GLY A 354 -9.25 -6.26 -7.05
C GLY A 354 -10.55 -6.31 -6.22
N ASN A 355 -11.57 -6.95 -6.79
CA ASN A 355 -12.89 -7.11 -6.19
C ASN A 355 -13.41 -8.55 -6.41
N PRO A 356 -12.78 -9.56 -5.81
CA PRO A 356 -13.24 -10.95 -5.91
C PRO A 356 -14.59 -11.14 -5.20
N ALA A 357 -15.27 -12.24 -5.47
CA ALA A 357 -16.47 -12.64 -4.73
C ALA A 357 -16.14 -12.98 -3.27
N ASP A 358 -17.11 -12.79 -2.37
CA ASP A 358 -16.92 -12.94 -0.92
C ASP A 358 -16.92 -14.43 -0.53
N ALA A 359 -17.93 -15.18 -1.00
CA ALA A 359 -18.15 -16.60 -0.73
C ALA A 359 -16.87 -17.47 -0.77
N PRO A 360 -16.07 -17.47 -1.85
CA PRO A 360 -14.89 -18.34 -1.96
C PRO A 360 -13.76 -18.03 -0.97
N GLN A 361 -13.80 -16.89 -0.27
CA GLN A 361 -12.77 -16.47 0.67
C GLN A 361 -13.00 -16.97 2.10
N LEU A 362 -14.20 -17.47 2.41
CA LEU A 362 -14.54 -17.88 3.78
C LEU A 362 -13.86 -19.18 4.21
N ALA A 363 -13.99 -20.26 3.42
CA ALA A 363 -13.39 -21.54 3.77
C ALA A 363 -11.86 -21.48 3.93
N PRO A 364 -11.09 -20.80 3.05
CA PRO A 364 -9.65 -20.61 3.26
C PRO A 364 -9.30 -19.86 4.55
N ALA A 365 -10.10 -18.87 4.96
CA ALA A 365 -9.88 -18.14 6.20
C ALA A 365 -10.17 -19.01 7.43
N VAL A 366 -11.24 -19.80 7.38
CA VAL A 366 -11.59 -20.76 8.43
C VAL A 366 -10.51 -21.84 8.56
N ASP A 367 -9.95 -22.31 7.44
CA ASP A 367 -8.86 -23.29 7.46
C ASP A 367 -7.58 -22.74 8.10
N ARG A 368 -7.21 -21.48 7.83
CA ARG A 368 -6.09 -20.81 8.52
C ARG A 368 -6.33 -20.73 10.03
N VAL A 369 -7.53 -20.33 10.45
CA VAL A 369 -7.88 -20.28 11.88
C VAL A 369 -7.84 -21.68 12.51
N ARG A 370 -8.40 -22.69 11.84
CA ARG A 370 -8.38 -24.11 12.27
C ARG A 370 -6.94 -24.60 12.45
N THR A 371 -6.10 -24.35 11.46
CA THR A 371 -4.69 -24.76 11.47
C THR A 371 -3.94 -24.11 12.62
N ARG A 372 -4.17 -22.81 12.86
CA ARG A 372 -3.53 -22.08 13.96
C ARG A 372 -4.04 -22.53 15.34
N ALA A 373 -5.35 -22.68 15.50
CA ALA A 373 -5.99 -23.06 16.76
C ALA A 373 -5.89 -24.57 17.07
N GLY A 374 -5.47 -25.39 16.11
CA GLY A 374 -5.36 -26.85 16.23
C GLY A 374 -6.70 -27.59 16.30
N SER A 375 -7.83 -26.89 16.15
CA SER A 375 -9.17 -27.46 16.15
C SER A 375 -10.14 -26.63 15.31
N PRO A 376 -11.15 -27.25 14.69
CA PRO A 376 -12.12 -26.52 13.87
C PRO A 376 -13.08 -25.70 14.73
N PRO A 377 -13.52 -24.52 14.26
CA PRO A 377 -14.57 -23.77 14.92
C PRO A 377 -15.87 -24.58 14.90
N ARG A 378 -16.68 -24.47 15.95
CA ARG A 378 -17.99 -25.14 16.02
C ARG A 378 -19.02 -24.41 15.16
N THR A 379 -18.92 -23.09 15.10
CA THR A 379 -19.91 -22.25 14.42
C THR A 379 -19.20 -21.17 13.62
N VAL A 380 -19.59 -21.01 12.36
CA VAL A 380 -19.17 -19.89 11.52
C VAL A 380 -20.43 -19.13 11.14
N THR A 381 -20.39 -17.81 11.24
CA THR A 381 -21.49 -16.94 10.82
C THR A 381 -20.95 -15.88 9.87
N ALA A 382 -21.66 -15.62 8.79
CA ALA A 382 -21.25 -14.65 7.79
C ALA A 382 -22.48 -13.96 7.17
N ASP A 383 -22.25 -12.90 6.40
CA ASP A 383 -23.34 -12.24 5.67
C ASP A 383 -23.95 -13.15 4.59
N ARG A 384 -25.10 -12.75 4.05
CA ARG A 384 -25.79 -13.51 2.98
C ARG A 384 -24.92 -13.65 1.71
N GLY A 385 -23.93 -12.79 1.50
CA GLY A 385 -22.99 -12.86 0.38
C GLY A 385 -22.10 -14.10 0.41
N TYR A 386 -22.02 -14.80 1.55
CA TYR A 386 -21.32 -16.09 1.67
C TYR A 386 -22.22 -17.32 1.56
N GLY A 387 -23.54 -17.14 1.44
CA GLY A 387 -24.54 -18.21 1.53
C GLY A 387 -24.63 -19.14 0.31
N GLU A 388 -23.54 -19.38 -0.40
CA GLU A 388 -23.48 -20.35 -1.48
C GLU A 388 -23.38 -21.78 -0.91
N LYS A 389 -24.15 -22.73 -1.46
CA LYS A 389 -24.14 -24.12 -0.98
C LYS A 389 -22.74 -24.75 -0.96
N ALA A 390 -21.93 -24.45 -1.98
CA ALA A 390 -20.56 -24.94 -2.06
C ALA A 390 -19.70 -24.48 -0.87
N VAL A 391 -19.89 -23.25 -0.39
CA VAL A 391 -19.17 -22.72 0.79
C VAL A 391 -19.63 -23.43 2.06
N GLU A 392 -20.93 -23.72 2.18
CA GLU A 392 -21.44 -24.49 3.32
C GLU A 392 -20.86 -25.92 3.35
N ASP A 393 -20.79 -26.58 2.19
CA ASP A 393 -20.19 -27.90 2.04
C ASP A 393 -18.69 -27.86 2.40
N ASP A 394 -17.93 -26.88 1.88
CA ASP A 394 -16.51 -26.67 2.21
C ASP A 394 -16.29 -26.45 3.72
N LEU A 395 -17.16 -25.67 4.39
CA LEU A 395 -17.09 -25.43 5.83
C LEU A 395 -17.37 -26.70 6.64
N ARG A 396 -18.33 -27.52 6.20
CA ARG A 396 -18.62 -28.81 6.83
C ARG A 396 -17.46 -29.78 6.68
N ASP A 397 -16.81 -29.83 5.53
CA ASP A 397 -15.59 -30.61 5.28
C ASP A 397 -14.42 -30.17 6.17
N LEU A 398 -14.36 -28.88 6.52
CA LEU A 398 -13.40 -28.36 7.49
C LEU A 398 -13.72 -28.74 8.94
N GLY A 399 -14.88 -29.34 9.22
CA GLY A 399 -15.32 -29.79 10.54
C GLY A 399 -16.25 -28.81 11.27
N VAL A 400 -16.77 -27.79 10.59
CA VAL A 400 -17.72 -26.83 11.16
C VAL A 400 -19.09 -27.49 11.30
N ARG A 401 -19.72 -27.36 12.47
CA ARG A 401 -21.03 -28.00 12.75
C ARG A 401 -22.22 -27.13 12.39
N ASN A 402 -22.09 -25.82 12.61
CA ASN A 402 -23.16 -24.83 12.38
C ASN A 402 -22.63 -23.73 11.45
N VAL A 403 -23.32 -23.47 10.34
CA VAL A 403 -23.02 -22.41 9.36
C VAL A 403 -24.20 -21.45 9.30
#